data_AF-I6APT8-F1
#
_entry.id   AF-I6APT8-F1
#
_cell.length_a   1.000
_cell.length_b   1.000
_cell.length_c   1.000
_cell.angle_alpha   90.00
_cell.angle_beta   90.00
_cell.angle_gamma   90.00
#
_symmetry.space_group_name_H-M   'P 1'
#
loop_
_entity.id
_entity.type
_entity.pdbx_description
1 polymer ?
#
loop_
_entity_poly.entity_id
_entity_poly.type
_entity_poly.pdbx_seq_one_letter_code
_entity_poly.pdbx_strand_id
1 'polypeptide(L)'
;MTTTATAPHPSAEPFFKPEHLDRILGHMNEDHASANLGYVRHYGNLPEATAATLTGIDQNGIYLDATLPSGEVRAIFIGFAKPLSSPADAHPVLVDMAIAAATALGAAVPQVPGHTAGAAHASAPVRPAGGDAFGRAREAAAFLRENFKTVILGTVSAEGEPDASVAPAVFVDGSFYVYISGLSHHTHNIRATKRASVFLIEDESSARQLLARRRLTFASSAAPVARDAGRFTEILPVLKEKFGPVMEHLETMVDFELFQLTPERGRLVAGFGQAYEVNPADWTQLSHVNDVGHAVRKG
;
A
#
# COMPACT_ATOMS: atom_id res chain seq x y z
N MET A 1 -44.08 -22.15 26.31
CA MET A 1 -42.69 -22.66 26.21
C MET A 1 -42.57 -23.35 24.88
N THR A 2 -42.11 -22.62 23.87
CA THR A 2 -41.99 -23.10 22.49
C THR A 2 -40.55 -22.88 22.08
N THR A 3 -39.77 -23.95 22.17
CA THR A 3 -38.38 -24.03 21.75
C THR A 3 -38.35 -23.97 20.23
N THR A 4 -37.83 -22.88 19.66
CA THR A 4 -37.59 -22.76 18.22
C THR A 4 -36.24 -23.40 17.92
N ALA A 5 -36.27 -24.53 17.23
CA ALA A 5 -35.08 -25.17 16.68
C ALA A 5 -34.48 -24.27 15.59
N THR A 6 -33.21 -23.88 15.77
CA THR A 6 -32.43 -23.18 14.76
C THR A 6 -32.09 -24.17 13.65
N ALA A 7 -32.55 -23.88 12.43
CA ALA A 7 -32.18 -24.64 11.23
C ALA A 7 -30.67 -24.46 10.95
N PRO A 8 -29.97 -25.50 10.45
CA PRO A 8 -28.58 -25.36 10.04
C PRO A 8 -28.47 -24.42 8.83
N HIS A 9 -27.53 -23.48 8.89
CA HIS A 9 -27.14 -22.66 7.74
C HIS A 9 -26.73 -23.56 6.56
N PRO A 10 -27.13 -23.26 5.31
CA PRO A 10 -26.65 -23.99 4.15
C PRO A 10 -25.14 -23.73 4.02
N SER A 11 -24.36 -24.79 4.18
CA SER A 11 -22.93 -24.84 3.85
C SER A 11 -22.75 -24.41 2.40
N ALA A 12 -22.12 -23.25 2.19
CA ALA A 12 -21.69 -22.81 0.86
C ALA A 12 -20.85 -23.92 0.22
N GLU A 13 -21.19 -24.33 -1.00
CA GLU A 13 -20.38 -25.31 -1.71
C GLU A 13 -18.93 -24.82 -1.81
N PRO A 14 -17.93 -25.68 -1.50
CA PRO A 14 -16.54 -25.27 -1.57
C PRO A 14 -16.17 -24.92 -3.01
N PHE A 15 -15.52 -23.75 -3.20
CA PHE A 15 -15.19 -23.21 -4.52
C PHE A 15 -14.39 -24.20 -5.37
N PHE A 16 -13.47 -24.96 -4.75
CA PHE A 16 -12.87 -26.15 -5.33
C PHE A 16 -13.52 -27.40 -4.71
N LYS A 17 -13.87 -28.38 -5.55
CA LYS A 17 -14.25 -29.70 -5.06
C LYS A 17 -13.06 -30.33 -4.30
N PRO A 18 -13.26 -31.01 -3.15
CA PRO A 18 -12.17 -31.55 -2.34
C PRO A 18 -11.19 -32.44 -3.14
N GLU A 19 -11.72 -33.32 -3.99
CA GLU A 19 -10.93 -34.19 -4.87
C GLU A 19 -10.03 -33.45 -5.88
N HIS A 20 -10.45 -32.26 -6.32
CA HIS A 20 -9.66 -31.42 -7.21
C HIS A 20 -8.63 -30.61 -6.43
N LEU A 21 -8.99 -30.15 -5.23
CA LEU A 21 -8.10 -29.41 -4.34
C LEU A 21 -6.89 -30.27 -3.96
N ASP A 22 -7.10 -31.50 -3.50
CA ASP A 22 -6.00 -32.40 -3.10
C ASP A 22 -5.05 -32.68 -4.27
N ARG A 23 -5.59 -32.85 -5.48
CA ARG A 23 -4.78 -33.04 -6.69
C ARG A 23 -3.96 -31.79 -7.03
N ILE A 24 -4.53 -30.59 -6.88
CA ILE A 24 -3.83 -29.33 -7.12
C ILE A 24 -2.70 -29.15 -6.10
N LEU A 25 -2.98 -29.38 -4.81
CA LEU A 25 -2.00 -29.25 -3.74
C LEU A 25 -0.84 -30.25 -3.93
N GLY A 26 -1.15 -31.51 -4.22
CA GLY A 26 -0.14 -32.54 -4.50
C GLY A 26 0.76 -32.16 -5.69
N HIS A 27 0.16 -31.85 -6.83
CA HIS A 27 0.89 -31.45 -8.04
C HIS A 27 1.78 -30.23 -7.80
N MET A 28 1.25 -29.19 -7.13
CA MET A 28 2.02 -27.98 -6.85
C MET A 28 3.18 -28.24 -5.88
N ASN A 29 2.99 -29.10 -4.88
CA ASN A 29 4.03 -29.41 -3.90
C ASN A 29 5.10 -30.38 -4.44
N GLU A 30 4.76 -31.25 -5.38
CA GLU A 30 5.69 -32.23 -5.97
C GLU A 30 6.43 -31.66 -7.18
N ASP A 31 5.69 -31.15 -8.15
CA ASP A 31 6.24 -30.72 -9.45
C ASP A 31 6.66 -29.25 -9.45
N HIS A 32 6.12 -28.45 -8.51
CA HIS A 32 6.28 -26.99 -8.49
C HIS A 32 6.70 -26.41 -7.13
N ALA A 33 7.40 -27.20 -6.30
CA ALA A 33 7.93 -26.74 -5.01
C ALA A 33 8.80 -25.46 -5.13
N SER A 34 9.53 -25.32 -6.24
CA SER A 34 10.32 -24.13 -6.55
C SER A 34 9.44 -22.90 -6.83
N ALA A 35 8.28 -23.07 -7.45
CA ALA A 35 7.29 -22.01 -7.65
C ALA A 35 6.66 -21.60 -6.32
N ASN A 36 6.31 -22.57 -5.45
CA ASN A 36 5.81 -22.29 -4.10
C ASN A 36 6.82 -21.46 -3.29
N LEU A 37 8.10 -21.82 -3.37
CA LEU A 37 9.16 -21.06 -2.73
C LEU A 37 9.29 -19.66 -3.34
N GLY A 38 9.13 -19.55 -4.66
CA GLY A 38 9.04 -18.27 -5.36
C GLY A 38 7.90 -17.41 -4.85
N TYR A 39 6.72 -17.98 -4.65
CA TYR A 39 5.56 -17.27 -4.10
C TYR A 39 5.84 -16.72 -2.70
N VAL A 40 6.36 -17.57 -1.81
CA VAL A 40 6.71 -17.18 -0.44
C VAL A 40 7.78 -16.07 -0.42
N ARG A 41 8.85 -16.23 -1.19
CA ARG A 41 9.95 -15.25 -1.21
C ARG A 41 9.53 -13.92 -1.82
N HIS A 42 8.70 -13.96 -2.86
CA HIS A 42 8.26 -12.77 -3.59
C HIS A 42 7.04 -12.10 -2.97
N TYR A 43 5.92 -12.81 -2.90
CA TYR A 43 4.64 -12.27 -2.41
C TYR A 43 4.47 -12.39 -0.90
N GLY A 44 5.06 -13.40 -0.27
CA GLY A 44 5.08 -13.57 1.19
C GLY A 44 6.10 -12.69 1.91
N ASN A 45 7.00 -12.03 1.17
CA ASN A 45 8.10 -11.19 1.69
C ASN A 45 8.99 -11.92 2.72
N LEU A 46 9.25 -13.20 2.50
CA LEU A 46 10.17 -14.03 3.29
C LEU A 46 11.35 -14.48 2.42
N PRO A 47 12.28 -13.57 2.04
CA PRO A 47 13.38 -13.89 1.12
C PRO A 47 14.31 -14.99 1.63
N GLU A 48 14.45 -15.11 2.94
CA GLU A 48 15.24 -16.12 3.64
C GLU A 48 14.59 -17.51 3.68
N ALA A 49 13.30 -17.63 3.31
CA ALA A 49 12.62 -18.92 3.30
C ALA A 49 13.43 -19.95 2.48
N THR A 50 13.55 -21.16 3.01
CA THR A 50 14.31 -22.26 2.41
C THR A 50 13.40 -23.24 1.68
N ALA A 51 12.14 -23.36 2.12
CA ALA A 51 11.12 -24.19 1.50
C ALA A 51 9.73 -23.57 1.67
N ALA A 52 8.77 -24.03 0.87
CA ALA A 52 7.38 -23.62 0.93
C ALA A 52 6.45 -24.77 0.54
N THR A 53 5.38 -24.94 1.31
CA THR A 53 4.33 -25.94 1.04
C THR A 53 3.01 -25.23 0.84
N LEU A 54 2.35 -25.46 -0.30
CA LEU A 54 0.99 -25.00 -0.55
C LEU A 54 0.02 -25.84 0.28
N THR A 55 -0.70 -25.22 1.20
CA THR A 55 -1.63 -25.87 2.14
C THR A 55 -3.09 -25.64 1.77
N GLY A 56 -3.37 -24.65 0.93
CA GLY A 56 -4.73 -24.38 0.46
C GLY A 56 -4.78 -23.39 -0.69
N ILE A 57 -5.90 -23.40 -1.40
CA ILE A 57 -6.26 -22.40 -2.42
C ILE A 57 -7.77 -22.18 -2.39
N ASP A 58 -8.20 -20.94 -2.48
CA ASP A 58 -9.60 -20.56 -2.61
C ASP A 58 -9.79 -19.50 -3.70
N GLN A 59 -10.99 -18.96 -3.84
CA GLN A 59 -11.27 -17.92 -4.84
C GLN A 59 -10.49 -16.61 -4.62
N ASN A 60 -10.00 -16.36 -3.41
CA ASN A 60 -9.34 -15.12 -3.01
C ASN A 60 -7.83 -15.22 -3.02
N GLY A 61 -7.23 -16.41 -2.92
CA GLY A 61 -5.78 -16.56 -2.89
C GLY A 61 -5.28 -17.98 -2.57
N ILE A 62 -3.99 -18.04 -2.26
CA ILE A 62 -3.28 -19.26 -1.86
C ILE A 62 -2.74 -19.15 -0.43
N TYR A 63 -2.77 -20.29 0.28
CA TYR A 63 -2.25 -20.47 1.63
C TYR A 63 -0.99 -21.32 1.56
N LEU A 64 0.12 -20.83 2.12
CA LEU A 64 1.37 -21.57 2.15
C LEU A 64 2.00 -21.57 3.54
N ASP A 65 2.72 -22.65 3.84
CA ASP A 65 3.62 -22.74 4.97
C ASP A 65 5.06 -22.52 4.48
N ALA A 66 5.68 -21.44 4.95
CA ALA A 66 7.06 -21.08 4.66
C ALA A 66 8.00 -21.63 5.73
N THR A 67 9.04 -22.37 5.33
CA THR A 67 10.09 -22.83 6.25
C THR A 67 11.25 -21.83 6.23
N LEU A 68 11.62 -21.30 7.40
CA LEU A 68 12.74 -20.38 7.57
C LEU A 68 14.04 -21.14 7.89
N PRO A 69 15.24 -20.51 7.76
CA PRO A 69 16.51 -21.16 8.08
C PRO A 69 16.62 -21.63 9.53
N SER A 70 15.85 -21.01 10.44
CA SER A 70 15.74 -21.40 11.85
C SER A 70 14.99 -22.72 12.07
N GLY A 71 14.32 -23.25 11.05
CA GLY A 71 13.37 -24.36 11.15
C GLY A 71 11.95 -23.93 11.56
N GLU A 72 11.72 -22.64 11.80
CA GLU A 72 10.38 -22.10 12.03
C GLU A 72 9.52 -22.24 10.77
N VAL A 73 8.27 -22.69 10.95
CA VAL A 73 7.26 -22.72 9.89
C VAL A 73 6.26 -21.59 10.09
N ARG A 74 6.14 -20.73 9.09
CA ARG A 74 5.27 -19.56 9.09
C ARG A 74 4.17 -19.70 8.05
N ALA A 75 2.92 -19.73 8.50
CA ALA A 75 1.76 -19.71 7.62
C ALA A 75 1.59 -18.32 7.00
N ILE A 76 1.43 -18.27 5.68
CA ILE A 76 1.20 -17.05 4.91
C ILE A 76 -0.01 -17.23 3.98
N PHE A 77 -0.69 -16.12 3.73
CA PHE A 77 -1.73 -16.02 2.73
C PHE A 77 -1.31 -15.02 1.66
N ILE A 78 -1.40 -15.42 0.39
CA ILE A 78 -1.16 -14.56 -0.76
C ILE A 78 -2.47 -14.39 -1.49
N GLY A 79 -3.06 -13.20 -1.37
CA GLY A 79 -4.29 -12.85 -2.06
C GLY A 79 -4.07 -12.62 -3.55
N PHE A 80 -5.00 -13.08 -4.36
CA PHE A 80 -5.09 -12.71 -5.77
C PHE A 80 -5.46 -11.24 -5.93
N ALA A 81 -5.02 -10.64 -7.05
CA ALA A 81 -5.35 -9.26 -7.40
C ALA A 81 -6.86 -9.04 -7.55
N LYS A 82 -7.55 -10.06 -8.06
CA LYS A 82 -9.01 -10.13 -8.18
C LYS A 82 -9.44 -11.55 -7.77
N PRO A 83 -10.57 -11.71 -7.09
CA PRO A 83 -11.11 -13.03 -6.84
C PRO A 83 -11.30 -13.81 -8.15
N LEU A 84 -10.99 -15.10 -8.14
CA LEU A 84 -11.24 -16.01 -9.24
C LEU A 84 -12.74 -16.08 -9.51
N SER A 85 -13.13 -16.06 -10.77
CA SER A 85 -14.53 -16.21 -11.16
C SER A 85 -14.93 -17.67 -11.29
N SER A 86 -13.96 -18.55 -11.57
CA SER A 86 -14.14 -20.00 -11.63
C SER A 86 -12.86 -20.75 -11.21
N PRO A 87 -12.96 -22.03 -10.82
CA PRO A 87 -11.79 -22.87 -10.54
C PRO A 87 -10.81 -23.01 -11.71
N ALA A 88 -11.28 -22.87 -12.95
CA ALA A 88 -10.43 -22.94 -14.15
C ALA A 88 -9.46 -21.75 -14.25
N ASP A 89 -9.79 -20.62 -13.62
CA ASP A 89 -8.97 -19.41 -13.63
C ASP A 89 -7.73 -19.55 -12.72
N ALA A 90 -7.71 -20.54 -11.83
CA ALA A 90 -6.61 -20.72 -10.88
C ALA A 90 -5.28 -21.02 -11.58
N HIS A 91 -5.28 -21.88 -12.59
CA HIS A 91 -4.07 -22.26 -13.30
C HIS A 91 -3.38 -21.09 -14.01
N PRO A 92 -4.05 -20.30 -14.89
CA PRO A 92 -3.40 -19.16 -15.53
C PRO A 92 -2.95 -18.11 -14.51
N VAL A 93 -3.74 -17.83 -13.47
CA VAL A 93 -3.37 -16.87 -12.40
C VAL A 93 -2.10 -17.33 -11.67
N LEU A 94 -2.00 -18.60 -11.30
CA LEU A 94 -0.81 -19.14 -10.62
C LEU A 94 0.42 -19.13 -11.54
N VAL A 95 0.25 -19.51 -12.80
CA VAL A 95 1.35 -19.46 -13.79
C VAL A 95 1.88 -18.03 -13.93
N ASP A 96 1.00 -17.05 -14.07
CA ASP A 96 1.41 -15.65 -14.17
C ASP A 96 2.08 -15.14 -12.90
N MET A 97 1.58 -15.55 -11.73
CA MET A 97 2.24 -15.30 -10.46
C MET A 97 3.64 -15.96 -10.39
N ALA A 98 3.80 -17.17 -10.91
CA ALA A 98 5.06 -17.91 -10.86
C ALA A 98 6.10 -17.29 -11.79
N ILE A 99 5.69 -16.89 -12.99
CA ILE A 99 6.53 -16.17 -13.94
C ILE A 99 6.96 -14.83 -13.35
N ALA A 100 6.03 -14.07 -12.75
CA ALA A 100 6.35 -12.80 -12.11
C ALA A 100 7.32 -12.99 -10.94
N ALA A 101 7.11 -14.01 -10.09
CA ALA A 101 8.01 -14.34 -8.99
C ALA A 101 9.39 -14.81 -9.48
N ALA A 102 9.47 -15.67 -10.49
CA ALA A 102 10.74 -16.15 -11.04
C ALA A 102 11.54 -15.02 -11.70
N THR A 103 10.86 -14.18 -12.50
CA THR A 103 11.45 -13.01 -13.15
C THR A 103 11.99 -12.03 -12.11
N ALA A 104 11.17 -11.74 -11.09
CA ALA A 104 11.61 -10.95 -9.95
C ALA A 104 12.83 -11.62 -9.31
N LEU A 105 12.78 -12.89 -8.96
CA LEU A 105 13.85 -13.55 -8.22
C LEU A 105 15.10 -13.86 -9.06
N GLY A 106 15.14 -13.51 -10.35
CA GLY A 106 16.23 -13.87 -11.26
C GLY A 106 16.42 -15.39 -11.36
N ALA A 107 15.33 -16.14 -11.14
CA ALA A 107 15.30 -17.59 -11.19
C ALA A 107 14.83 -18.07 -12.58
N ALA A 108 14.97 -19.37 -12.85
CA ALA A 108 14.48 -19.96 -14.09
C ALA A 108 12.95 -19.80 -14.22
N VAL A 109 12.50 -19.25 -15.35
CA VAL A 109 11.07 -19.05 -15.63
C VAL A 109 10.43 -20.38 -16.03
N PRO A 110 9.24 -20.74 -15.47
CA PRO A 110 8.51 -21.94 -15.88
C PRO A 110 8.23 -21.94 -17.39
N GLN A 111 8.52 -23.05 -18.07
CA GLN A 111 8.27 -23.21 -19.51
C GLN A 111 6.89 -23.85 -19.71
N VAL A 112 5.92 -23.10 -20.26
CA VAL A 112 4.58 -23.61 -20.60
C VAL A 112 4.32 -23.42 -22.11
N PRO A 113 4.05 -24.50 -22.88
CA PRO A 113 3.74 -24.37 -24.31
C PRO A 113 2.43 -23.61 -24.54
N GLY A 114 2.45 -22.53 -25.33
CA GLY A 114 1.25 -21.84 -25.82
C GLY A 114 0.69 -20.70 -24.95
N HIS A 115 1.41 -20.24 -23.92
CA HIS A 115 0.97 -19.12 -23.08
C HIS A 115 1.22 -17.77 -23.76
N THR A 116 0.16 -17.11 -24.24
CA THR A 116 0.19 -15.70 -24.61
C THR A 116 -0.14 -14.85 -23.38
N ALA A 117 0.78 -13.96 -22.97
CA ALA A 117 0.63 -13.06 -21.83
C ALA A 117 -0.72 -12.31 -21.89
N GLY A 118 -1.68 -12.73 -21.06
CA GLY A 118 -3.04 -12.24 -21.06
C GLY A 118 -3.46 -11.76 -19.67
N ALA A 119 -3.95 -10.52 -19.61
CA ALA A 119 -4.39 -9.77 -18.43
C ALA A 119 -3.31 -9.50 -17.36
N ALA A 120 -3.06 -8.21 -17.09
CA ALA A 120 -2.12 -7.76 -16.08
C ALA A 120 -2.51 -8.27 -14.68
N HIS A 121 -1.85 -9.34 -14.24
CA HIS A 121 -1.85 -9.75 -12.85
C HIS A 121 -1.14 -8.69 -12.03
N ALA A 122 -1.86 -8.13 -11.05
CA ALA A 122 -1.34 -7.08 -10.21
C ALA A 122 -0.18 -7.62 -9.36
N SER A 123 1.00 -7.27 -9.83
CA SER A 123 2.29 -7.76 -9.44
C SER A 123 2.72 -7.04 -8.16
N ALA A 124 3.16 -7.74 -7.11
CA ALA A 124 4.27 -7.16 -6.33
C ALA A 124 5.41 -6.88 -7.34
N PRO A 125 6.06 -5.71 -7.33
CA PRO A 125 7.00 -5.34 -8.39
C PRO A 125 8.02 -6.41 -8.66
N VAL A 126 8.13 -6.76 -9.94
CA VAL A 126 9.33 -7.25 -10.61
C VAL A 126 10.55 -6.65 -9.92
N ARG A 127 11.36 -7.50 -9.29
CA ARG A 127 12.69 -7.13 -8.79
C ARG A 127 13.49 -6.59 -9.98
N PRO A 128 14.09 -5.39 -9.89
CA PRO A 128 15.42 -5.22 -10.47
C PRO A 128 16.35 -6.14 -9.68
N ALA A 129 17.25 -6.86 -10.35
CA ALA A 129 18.31 -7.60 -9.67
C ALA A 129 19.10 -6.61 -8.77
N GLY A 130 18.92 -6.70 -7.44
CA GLY A 130 19.84 -6.06 -6.48
C GLY A 130 19.29 -5.16 -5.35
N GLY A 131 17.99 -4.98 -5.13
CA GLY A 131 17.49 -4.08 -4.05
C GLY A 131 17.12 -4.78 -2.73
N ASP A 132 17.75 -4.38 -1.61
CA ASP A 132 17.30 -4.72 -0.25
C ASP A 132 15.87 -4.19 0.05
N ALA A 133 15.21 -4.66 1.10
CA ALA A 133 13.84 -4.23 1.46
C ALA A 133 13.71 -2.71 1.62
N PHE A 134 14.78 -2.09 2.12
CA PHE A 134 14.94 -0.65 2.19
C PHE A 134 14.97 0.02 0.81
N GLY A 135 15.57 -0.61 -0.20
CA GLY A 135 15.56 -0.14 -1.60
C GLY A 135 14.15 0.04 -2.13
N ARG A 136 13.27 -0.95 -1.94
CA ARG A 136 11.86 -0.86 -2.34
C ARG A 136 11.10 0.21 -1.55
N ALA A 137 11.40 0.34 -0.26
CA ALA A 137 10.81 1.37 0.56
C ALA A 137 11.23 2.78 0.09
N ARG A 138 12.51 2.97 -0.28
CA ARG A 138 13.00 4.20 -0.91
C ARG A 138 12.32 4.48 -2.24
N GLU A 139 12.14 3.46 -3.09
CA GLU A 139 11.39 3.59 -4.34
C GLU A 139 9.92 3.98 -4.11
N ALA A 140 9.27 3.41 -3.09
CA ALA A 140 7.89 3.77 -2.74
C ALA A 140 7.79 5.21 -2.24
N ALA A 141 8.73 5.66 -1.41
CA ALA A 141 8.80 7.04 -0.94
C ALA A 141 9.05 8.02 -2.11
N ALA A 142 10.00 7.69 -3.01
CA ALA A 142 10.29 8.48 -4.21
C ALA A 142 9.07 8.56 -5.13
N PHE A 143 8.40 7.43 -5.39
CA PHE A 143 7.17 7.41 -6.17
C PHE A 143 6.11 8.35 -5.60
N LEU A 144 5.85 8.29 -4.28
CA LEU A 144 4.87 9.18 -3.64
C LEU A 144 5.30 10.65 -3.73
N ARG A 145 6.59 10.94 -3.55
CA ARG A 145 7.15 12.30 -3.61
C ARG A 145 7.01 12.94 -4.99
N GLU A 146 7.17 12.13 -6.04
CA GLU A 146 7.13 12.56 -7.44
C GLU A 146 5.70 12.64 -7.99
N ASN A 147 4.81 11.75 -7.54
CA ASN A 147 3.49 11.58 -8.18
C ASN A 147 2.34 12.24 -7.42
N PHE A 148 2.52 12.71 -6.18
CA PHE A 148 1.42 13.33 -5.46
C PHE A 148 0.98 14.64 -6.12
N LYS A 149 -0.34 14.77 -6.33
CA LYS A 149 -0.95 16.00 -6.84
C LYS A 149 -1.50 16.81 -5.68
N THR A 150 -2.36 16.20 -4.88
CA THR A 150 -2.97 16.77 -3.67
C THR A 150 -2.52 15.99 -2.43
N VAL A 151 -2.88 16.49 -1.26
CA VAL A 151 -2.74 15.77 0.01
C VAL A 151 -4.10 15.57 0.65
N ILE A 152 -4.23 14.50 1.43
CA ILE A 152 -5.32 14.35 2.40
C ILE A 152 -4.82 14.93 3.72
N LEU A 153 -5.59 15.83 4.31
CA LEU A 153 -5.33 16.41 5.63
C LEU A 153 -6.17 15.69 6.66
N GLY A 154 -5.53 15.20 7.72
CA GLY A 154 -6.19 14.87 8.98
C GLY A 154 -5.98 16.02 9.95
N THR A 155 -7.05 16.68 10.38
CA THR A 155 -7.00 17.78 11.34
C THR A 155 -7.90 17.47 12.53
N VAL A 156 -7.80 18.26 13.60
CA VAL A 156 -8.60 18.06 14.80
C VAL A 156 -9.02 19.41 15.38
N SER A 157 -10.26 19.52 15.85
CA SER A 157 -10.74 20.72 16.54
C SER A 157 -10.09 20.88 17.92
N ALA A 158 -10.33 22.01 18.59
CA ALA A 158 -9.84 22.22 19.96
C ALA A 158 -10.49 21.23 20.96
N GLU A 159 -11.70 20.77 20.67
CA GLU A 159 -12.49 19.81 21.45
C GLU A 159 -12.12 18.36 21.15
N GLY A 160 -11.28 18.11 20.15
CA GLY A 160 -10.85 16.76 19.77
C GLY A 160 -11.64 16.13 18.62
N GLU A 161 -12.53 16.87 17.93
CA GLU A 161 -13.29 16.34 16.79
C GLU A 161 -12.37 16.17 15.57
N PRO A 162 -12.21 14.96 15.00
CA PRO A 162 -11.35 14.72 13.86
C PRO A 162 -12.01 15.14 12.54
N ASP A 163 -11.23 15.71 11.63
CA ASP A 163 -11.67 16.06 10.27
C ASP A 163 -10.68 15.51 9.23
N ALA A 164 -11.22 14.91 8.16
CA ALA A 164 -10.44 14.42 7.03
C ALA A 164 -10.89 15.15 5.76
N SER A 165 -9.97 15.86 5.12
CA SER A 165 -10.27 16.67 3.93
C SER A 165 -9.13 16.64 2.91
N VAL A 166 -9.34 17.19 1.72
CA VAL A 166 -8.34 17.26 0.64
C VAL A 166 -7.89 18.69 0.43
N ALA A 167 -6.60 18.89 0.14
CA ALA A 167 -6.04 20.21 -0.15
C ALA A 167 -5.06 20.19 -1.33
N PRO A 168 -4.99 21.28 -2.14
CA PRO A 168 -3.90 21.47 -3.08
C PRO A 168 -2.59 21.63 -2.31
N ALA A 169 -1.53 21.01 -2.80
CA ALA A 169 -0.26 20.99 -2.10
C ALA A 169 0.95 20.99 -3.04
N VAL A 170 1.99 21.70 -2.62
CA VAL A 170 3.36 21.59 -3.14
C VAL A 170 4.31 21.26 -1.99
N PHE A 171 5.47 20.68 -2.30
CA PHE A 171 6.50 20.40 -1.30
C PHE A 171 7.79 21.10 -1.72
N VAL A 172 8.21 22.08 -0.91
CA VAL A 172 9.34 22.98 -1.17
C VAL A 172 10.12 23.14 0.13
N ASP A 173 11.46 23.10 0.07
CA ASP A 173 12.36 23.29 1.21
C ASP A 173 11.99 22.43 2.45
N GLY A 174 11.60 21.18 2.22
CA GLY A 174 11.27 20.24 3.30
C GLY A 174 9.87 20.41 3.92
N SER A 175 9.06 21.35 3.43
CA SER A 175 7.71 21.61 3.96
C SER A 175 6.63 21.43 2.89
N PHE A 176 5.44 21.03 3.31
CA PHE A 176 4.25 21.12 2.46
C PHE A 176 3.67 22.52 2.57
N TYR A 177 3.22 23.06 1.45
CA TYR A 177 2.45 24.29 1.42
C TYR A 177 1.07 24.03 0.84
N VAL A 178 0.04 24.43 1.58
CA VAL A 178 -1.36 24.27 1.20
C VAL A 178 -2.03 25.63 1.13
N TYR A 179 -2.91 25.82 0.15
CA TYR A 179 -3.70 27.04 -0.01
C TYR A 179 -5.19 26.70 0.13
N ILE A 180 -5.78 27.13 1.24
CA ILE A 180 -7.05 26.62 1.75
C ILE A 180 -7.96 27.77 2.18
N SER A 181 -9.28 27.61 2.05
CA SER A 181 -10.25 28.63 2.47
C SER A 181 -10.26 28.76 3.99
N GLY A 182 -10.24 29.98 4.47
CA GLY A 182 -10.37 30.34 5.88
C GLY A 182 -11.70 29.95 6.52
N LEU A 183 -12.71 29.59 5.71
CA LEU A 183 -14.05 29.19 6.15
C LEU A 183 -14.17 27.68 6.44
N SER A 184 -13.20 26.86 6.02
CA SER A 184 -13.29 25.41 6.18
C SER A 184 -13.02 24.95 7.62
N HIS A 185 -13.50 23.75 7.96
CA HIS A 185 -13.21 23.11 9.25
C HIS A 185 -11.71 22.87 9.43
N HIS A 186 -11.01 22.34 8.41
CA HIS A 186 -9.58 22.10 8.50
C HIS A 186 -8.77 23.38 8.78
N THR A 187 -9.16 24.54 8.24
CA THR A 187 -8.44 25.79 8.49
C THR A 187 -8.66 26.29 9.92
N HIS A 188 -9.89 26.19 10.44
CA HIS A 188 -10.17 26.47 11.85
C HIS A 188 -9.37 25.54 12.77
N ASN A 189 -9.38 24.24 12.47
CA ASN A 189 -8.64 23.22 13.22
C ASN A 189 -7.13 23.50 13.23
N ILE A 190 -6.54 23.81 12.07
CA ILE A 190 -5.12 24.15 11.94
C ILE A 190 -4.78 25.43 12.72
N ARG A 191 -5.62 26.47 12.62
CA ARG A 191 -5.39 27.72 13.35
C ARG A 191 -5.42 27.52 14.87
N ALA A 192 -6.33 26.69 15.37
CA ALA A 192 -6.49 26.42 16.79
C ALA A 192 -5.35 25.52 17.32
N THR A 193 -5.02 24.44 16.61
CA THR A 193 -4.14 23.39 17.13
C THR A 193 -2.71 23.47 16.64
N LYS A 194 -2.44 24.26 15.60
CA LYS A 194 -1.14 24.39 14.91
C LYS A 194 -0.57 23.06 14.44
N ARG A 195 -1.44 22.07 14.16
CA ARG A 195 -1.07 20.71 13.80
C ARG A 195 -1.90 20.22 12.63
N ALA A 196 -1.32 19.35 11.80
CA ALA A 196 -2.01 18.60 10.77
C ALA A 196 -1.31 17.26 10.54
N SER A 197 -2.08 16.24 10.17
CA SER A 197 -1.57 15.01 9.56
C SER A 197 -1.63 15.16 8.05
N VAL A 198 -0.50 15.07 7.35
CA VAL A 198 -0.46 15.07 5.89
C VAL A 198 -0.38 13.63 5.40
N PHE A 199 -1.37 13.20 4.62
CA PHE A 199 -1.49 11.84 4.12
C PHE A 199 -1.38 11.80 2.60
N LEU A 200 -0.36 11.10 2.12
CA LEU A 200 -0.09 10.79 0.73
C LEU A 200 -0.43 9.32 0.49
N ILE A 201 -1.20 9.03 -0.56
CA ILE A 201 -1.59 7.66 -0.90
C ILE A 201 -1.64 7.48 -2.42
N GLU A 202 -1.09 6.37 -2.89
CA GLU A 202 -1.12 5.92 -4.29
C GLU A 202 -2.55 5.82 -4.81
N ASP A 203 -2.87 6.26 -6.04
CA ASP A 203 -4.22 6.17 -6.61
C ASP A 203 -4.72 4.72 -6.75
N GLU A 204 -6.00 4.47 -6.45
CA GLU A 204 -6.62 3.13 -6.52
C GLU A 204 -6.53 2.51 -7.92
N SER A 205 -6.62 3.33 -8.97
CA SER A 205 -6.53 2.88 -10.36
C SER A 205 -5.12 2.42 -10.75
N SER A 206 -4.10 2.92 -10.05
CA SER A 206 -2.69 2.55 -10.25
C SER A 206 -2.21 1.50 -9.25
N ALA A 207 -2.96 1.34 -8.15
CA ALA A 207 -2.61 0.46 -7.06
C ALA A 207 -2.71 -1.00 -7.47
N ARG A 208 -1.65 -1.74 -7.21
CA ARG A 208 -1.60 -3.17 -7.52
C ARG A 208 -2.33 -4.02 -6.48
N GLN A 209 -2.46 -3.50 -5.26
CA GLN A 209 -3.22 -4.13 -4.20
C GLN A 209 -3.92 -3.02 -3.41
N LEU A 210 -5.24 -2.97 -3.49
CA LEU A 210 -6.05 -1.89 -2.91
C LEU A 210 -5.89 -1.80 -1.38
N LEU A 211 -5.69 -2.94 -0.72
CA LEU A 211 -5.50 -3.00 0.74
C LEU A 211 -4.06 -2.68 1.18
N ALA A 212 -3.12 -2.60 0.24
CA ALA A 212 -1.70 -2.38 0.50
C ALA A 212 -1.15 -1.23 -0.38
N ARG A 213 -1.99 -0.23 -0.67
CA ARG A 213 -1.60 1.01 -1.37
C ARG A 213 -0.38 1.62 -0.69
N ARG A 214 0.61 2.00 -1.50
CA ARG A 214 1.76 2.76 -1.01
C ARG A 214 1.24 4.06 -0.42
N ARG A 215 1.66 4.36 0.80
CA ARG A 215 1.19 5.54 1.51
C ARG A 215 2.20 6.06 2.49
N LEU A 216 2.19 7.36 2.68
CA LEU A 216 3.11 8.04 3.57
C LEU A 216 2.33 9.09 4.37
N THR A 217 2.44 9.02 5.69
CA THR A 217 1.75 9.90 6.63
C THR A 217 2.77 10.72 7.40
N PHE A 218 2.64 12.04 7.39
CA PHE A 218 3.43 12.93 8.23
C PHE A 218 2.58 13.53 9.34
N ALA A 219 3.09 13.48 10.57
CA ALA A 219 2.66 14.41 11.61
C ALA A 219 3.40 15.72 11.41
N SER A 220 2.69 16.83 11.26
CA SER A 220 3.26 18.13 10.91
C SER A 220 2.79 19.23 11.87
N SER A 221 3.70 20.15 12.18
CA SER A 221 3.32 21.46 12.71
C SER A 221 2.85 22.36 11.56
N ALA A 222 1.97 23.31 11.87
CA ALA A 222 1.33 24.15 10.88
C ALA A 222 1.39 25.63 11.27
N ALA A 223 1.85 26.46 10.35
CA ALA A 223 1.96 27.91 10.52
C ALA A 223 1.38 28.65 9.30
N PRO A 224 0.61 29.74 9.50
CA PRO A 224 0.16 30.57 8.39
C PRO A 224 1.35 31.31 7.77
N VAL A 225 1.29 31.52 6.46
CA VAL A 225 2.22 32.37 5.71
C VAL A 225 1.47 33.63 5.30
N ALA A 226 1.91 34.78 5.83
CA ALA A 226 1.27 36.06 5.54
C ALA A 226 1.39 36.43 4.05
N ARG A 227 0.37 37.08 3.49
CA ARG A 227 0.31 37.42 2.05
C ARG A 227 1.41 38.38 1.59
N ASP A 228 1.89 39.22 2.49
CA ASP A 228 2.98 40.17 2.29
C ASP A 228 4.37 39.58 2.59
N ALA A 229 4.45 38.34 3.08
CA ALA A 229 5.71 37.67 3.32
C ALA A 229 6.35 37.23 1.99
N GLY A 230 7.68 37.38 1.86
CA GLY A 230 8.41 36.92 0.67
C GLY A 230 8.15 35.45 0.33
N ARG A 231 7.98 34.59 1.35
CA ARG A 231 7.66 33.18 1.17
C ARG A 231 6.31 32.95 0.45
N PHE A 232 5.33 33.82 0.64
CA PHE A 232 4.06 33.74 -0.10
C PHE A 232 4.29 33.98 -1.59
N THR A 233 5.07 35.02 -1.94
CA THR A 233 5.44 35.35 -3.31
C THR A 233 6.28 34.25 -3.98
N GLU A 234 7.07 33.51 -3.22
CA GLU A 234 7.84 32.36 -3.72
C GLU A 234 6.95 31.13 -4.00
N ILE A 235 6.03 30.81 -3.09
CA ILE A 235 5.30 29.54 -3.11
C ILE A 235 4.04 29.58 -3.98
N LEU A 236 3.32 30.70 -3.97
CA LEU A 236 2.06 30.79 -4.71
C LEU A 236 2.23 30.56 -6.23
N PRO A 237 3.27 31.07 -6.90
CA PRO A 237 3.55 30.72 -8.30
C PRO A 237 3.75 29.22 -8.53
N VAL A 238 4.39 28.49 -7.61
CA VAL A 238 4.59 27.03 -7.71
C VAL A 238 3.26 26.29 -7.62
N LEU A 239 2.36 26.74 -6.75
CA LEU A 239 0.99 26.21 -6.69
C LEU A 239 0.22 26.50 -7.99
N LYS A 240 0.33 27.72 -8.53
CA LYS A 240 -0.29 28.10 -9.82
C LYS A 240 0.23 27.28 -10.98
N GLU A 241 1.55 27.05 -11.05
CA GLU A 241 2.15 26.20 -12.08
C GLU A 241 1.59 24.77 -12.01
N LYS A 242 1.42 24.23 -10.79
CA LYS A 242 0.92 22.87 -10.58
C LYS A 242 -0.56 22.69 -10.89
N PHE A 243 -1.40 23.69 -10.59
CA PHE A 243 -2.87 23.55 -10.64
C PHE A 243 -3.57 24.46 -11.65
N GLY A 244 -2.87 25.42 -12.25
CA GLY A 244 -3.36 26.25 -13.35
C GLY A 244 -4.44 27.26 -12.94
N PRO A 245 -5.39 27.58 -13.85
CA PRO A 245 -6.33 28.70 -13.70
C PRO A 245 -7.20 28.69 -12.44
N VAL A 246 -7.44 27.52 -11.84
CA VAL A 246 -8.19 27.44 -10.58
C VAL A 246 -7.46 28.19 -9.47
N MET A 247 -6.13 28.08 -9.39
CA MET A 247 -5.34 28.78 -8.36
C MET A 247 -5.31 30.29 -8.58
N GLU A 248 -5.33 30.75 -9.83
CA GLU A 248 -5.44 32.17 -10.15
C GLU A 248 -6.77 32.73 -9.63
N HIS A 249 -7.87 31.99 -9.80
CA HIS A 249 -9.16 32.38 -9.25
C HIS A 249 -9.16 32.40 -7.71
N LEU A 250 -8.62 31.35 -7.07
CA LEU A 250 -8.57 31.26 -5.61
C LEU A 250 -7.67 32.34 -4.98
N GLU A 251 -6.64 32.83 -5.66
CA GLU A 251 -5.79 33.92 -5.17
C GLU A 251 -6.60 35.22 -4.96
N THR A 252 -7.58 35.49 -5.83
CA THR A 252 -8.43 36.68 -5.75
C THR A 252 -9.35 36.68 -4.54
N MET A 253 -9.57 35.51 -3.92
CA MET A 253 -10.41 35.35 -2.74
C MET A 253 -9.62 35.69 -1.48
N VAL A 254 -10.10 36.66 -0.71
CA VAL A 254 -9.41 37.18 0.48
C VAL A 254 -9.43 36.22 1.67
N ASP A 255 -10.39 35.30 1.69
CA ASP A 255 -10.54 34.30 2.76
C ASP A 255 -9.57 33.14 2.61
N PHE A 256 -8.92 32.96 1.46
CA PHE A 256 -7.92 31.91 1.29
C PHE A 256 -6.59 32.27 1.95
N GLU A 257 -5.95 31.27 2.54
CA GLU A 257 -4.70 31.40 3.27
C GLU A 257 -3.70 30.34 2.85
N LEU A 258 -2.44 30.74 2.82
CA LEU A 258 -1.31 29.84 2.63
C LEU A 258 -0.85 29.36 4.01
N PHE A 259 -0.71 28.04 4.16
CA PHE A 259 -0.13 27.42 5.36
C PHE A 259 1.12 26.64 4.99
N GLN A 260 2.17 26.80 5.79
CA GLN A 260 3.33 25.93 5.82
C GLN A 260 3.05 24.80 6.82
N LEU A 261 3.09 23.56 6.34
CA LEU A 261 3.03 22.35 7.15
C LEU A 261 4.43 21.73 7.17
N THR A 262 5.10 21.81 8.32
CA THR A 262 6.46 21.31 8.51
C THR A 262 6.39 19.89 9.08
N PRO A 263 6.77 18.86 8.31
CA PRO A 263 6.77 17.48 8.78
C PRO A 263 7.74 17.25 9.94
N GLU A 264 7.29 16.57 10.99
CA GLU A 264 8.10 16.26 12.18
C GLU A 264 8.42 14.76 12.28
N ARG A 265 7.46 13.90 11.91
CA ARG A 265 7.62 12.45 11.84
C ARG A 265 6.88 11.91 10.63
N GLY A 266 7.52 11.02 9.88
CA GLY A 266 6.93 10.38 8.71
C GLY A 266 6.81 8.88 8.89
N ARG A 267 5.72 8.28 8.40
CA ARG A 267 5.53 6.84 8.37
C ARG A 267 5.15 6.39 6.98
N LEU A 268 5.98 5.54 6.39
CA LEU A 268 5.76 4.90 5.10
C LEU A 268 5.17 3.51 5.28
N VAL A 269 4.17 3.18 4.48
CA VAL A 269 3.75 1.80 4.21
C VAL A 269 3.94 1.55 2.73
N ALA A 270 4.89 0.68 2.39
CA ALA A 270 5.20 0.33 1.00
C ALA A 270 4.42 -0.90 0.49
N GLY A 271 3.76 -1.63 1.39
CA GLY A 271 3.00 -2.85 1.12
C GLY A 271 2.70 -3.63 2.40
N PHE A 272 2.22 -4.87 2.28
CA PHE A 272 2.00 -5.74 3.43
C PHE A 272 3.30 -6.00 4.21
N GLY A 273 3.25 -5.84 5.54
CA GLY A 273 4.41 -6.03 6.41
C GLY A 273 5.56 -5.04 6.20
N GLN A 274 5.38 -4.02 5.35
CA GLN A 274 6.43 -3.09 4.96
C GLN A 274 6.13 -1.69 5.51
N ALA A 275 6.34 -1.50 6.81
CA ALA A 275 6.16 -0.23 7.49
C ALA A 275 7.51 0.33 7.99
N TYR A 276 7.76 1.60 7.69
CA TYR A 276 9.01 2.27 8.02
C TYR A 276 8.74 3.65 8.60
N GLU A 277 9.54 4.06 9.58
CA GLU A 277 9.68 5.47 9.94
C GLU A 277 10.56 6.17 8.90
N VAL A 278 10.22 7.41 8.56
CA VAL A 278 10.83 8.21 7.50
C VAL A 278 11.39 9.49 8.10
N ASN A 279 12.64 9.83 7.80
CA ASN A 279 13.17 11.15 8.10
C ASN A 279 12.45 12.19 7.20
N PRO A 280 11.74 13.17 7.77
CA PRO A 280 10.99 14.10 6.93
C PRO A 280 11.85 15.04 6.08
N ALA A 281 13.12 15.27 6.47
CA ALA A 281 14.08 16.04 5.69
C ALA A 281 14.68 15.24 4.51
N ASP A 282 14.67 13.92 4.59
CA ASP A 282 15.22 13.03 3.57
C ASP A 282 14.42 11.72 3.54
N TRP A 283 13.50 11.61 2.58
CA TRP A 283 12.57 10.48 2.51
C TRP A 283 13.27 9.16 2.14
N THR A 284 14.56 9.19 1.79
CA THR A 284 15.36 8.01 1.53
C THR A 284 15.94 7.39 2.81
N GLN A 285 15.98 8.16 3.91
CA GLN A 285 16.40 7.68 5.22
C GLN A 285 15.23 7.06 5.95
N LEU A 286 15.29 5.74 6.09
CA LEU A 286 14.22 4.91 6.60
C LEU A 286 14.72 4.05 7.77
N SER A 287 13.83 3.73 8.71
CA SER A 287 14.07 2.74 9.76
C SER A 287 12.84 1.87 9.98
N HIS A 288 13.01 0.64 10.47
CA HIS A 288 11.88 -0.26 10.73
C HIS A 288 11.03 0.25 11.89
N VAL A 289 9.70 0.13 11.76
CA VAL A 289 8.78 0.26 12.88
C VAL A 289 8.85 -1.05 13.67
N ASN A 290 9.19 -1.00 14.97
CA ASN A 290 9.40 -2.17 15.83
C ASN A 290 8.43 -3.35 15.55
N ASP A 291 9.02 -4.54 15.29
CA ASP A 291 8.41 -5.78 14.74
C ASP A 291 7.35 -6.44 15.64
N VAL A 292 6.18 -5.85 15.78
CA VAL A 292 4.99 -6.57 16.25
C VAL A 292 4.04 -6.74 15.07
N GLY A 293 4.43 -7.62 14.13
CA GLY A 293 3.58 -8.04 13.02
C GLY A 293 2.29 -8.70 13.52
N HIS A 294 1.24 -8.67 12.69
CA HIS A 294 -0.03 -9.33 13.04
C HIS A 294 0.16 -10.84 13.17
N ALA A 295 -0.19 -11.40 14.33
CA ALA A 295 -0.25 -12.85 14.53
C ALA A 295 -1.52 -13.42 13.89
N VAL A 296 -1.38 -14.46 13.08
CA VAL A 296 -2.52 -15.22 12.54
C VAL A 296 -3.10 -16.08 13.66
N ARG A 297 -4.40 -15.93 13.94
CA ARG A 297 -5.11 -16.79 14.90
C ARG A 297 -5.26 -18.17 14.25
N LYS A 298 -4.52 -19.17 14.75
CA LYS A 298 -4.75 -20.57 14.36
C LYS A 298 -6.15 -20.97 14.84
N GLY A 299 -7.04 -21.26 13.89
CA GLY A 299 -8.35 -21.87 14.12
C GLY A 299 -8.22 -23.38 14.23
#